data_AF-A0A257M128-F1
#
_entry.id   AF-A0A257M128-F1
#
_cell.length_a   1.000
_cell.length_b   1.000
_cell.length_c   1.000
_cell.angle_alpha   90.00
_cell.angle_beta   90.00
_cell.angle_gamma   90.00
#
_symmetry.space_group_name_H-M   'P 1'
#
loop_
_entity.id
_entity.type
_entity.pdbx_description
1 polymer ?
#
loop_
_entity_poly.entity_id
_entity_poly.type
_entity_poly.pdbx_seq_one_letter_code
_entity_poly.pdbx_strand_id
1 'polypeptide(L)'
;TLQSTVFWTTLKDKSVTDFSGTVRYRASTVVPVVAGSRWRLDLGGVRETARVFINGKPAGVSWSPPHRMEVSELLKQGENLIEIEVTNLAANRIADLDRRGVSWKRFHEINFVGRSYKPFDAGSWPTIDSGLGGPVLLQPLVK
;
A
#
# COMPACT_ATOMS: atom_id res chain seq x y z
N THR A 1 1.96 -14.16 -10.24
CA THR A 1 1.33 -14.10 -8.90
C THR A 1 2.43 -14.17 -7.85
N LEU A 2 2.55 -13.17 -6.98
CA LEU A 2 3.52 -13.19 -5.89
C LEU A 2 3.05 -14.21 -4.83
N GLN A 3 3.94 -15.13 -4.43
CA GLN A 3 3.62 -16.15 -3.41
C GLN A 3 3.53 -15.56 -1.99
N SER A 4 4.16 -14.41 -1.77
CA SER A 4 4.13 -13.64 -0.53
C SER A 4 4.19 -12.14 -0.84
N THR A 5 3.66 -11.33 0.07
CA THR A 5 3.73 -9.87 -0.03
C THR A 5 5.14 -9.39 0.32
N VAL A 6 5.70 -8.51 -0.52
CA VAL A 6 6.97 -7.80 -0.30
C VAL A 6 6.80 -6.36 -0.77
N PHE A 7 7.60 -5.44 -0.20
CA PHE A 7 7.61 -4.07 -0.70
C PHE A 7 8.02 -4.03 -2.18
N TRP A 8 7.38 -3.16 -2.95
CA TRP A 8 7.60 -2.98 -4.39
C TRP A 8 9.06 -2.69 -4.70
N THR A 9 9.72 -1.95 -3.82
CA THR A 9 11.11 -1.51 -3.93
C THR A 9 12.15 -2.61 -3.74
N THR A 10 11.76 -3.78 -3.22
CA THR A 10 12.66 -4.94 -3.11
C THR A 10 12.62 -5.84 -4.35
N LEU A 11 11.68 -5.58 -5.27
CA LEU A 11 11.59 -6.29 -6.54
C LEU A 11 12.68 -5.79 -7.50
N LYS A 12 13.19 -6.66 -8.37
CA LYS A 12 14.23 -6.33 -9.35
C LYS A 12 13.72 -5.47 -10.54
N ASP A 13 12.41 -5.27 -10.63
CA ASP A 13 11.78 -4.57 -11.75
C ASP A 13 11.70 -3.06 -11.48
N LYS A 14 12.46 -2.28 -12.24
CA LYS A 14 12.54 -0.83 -12.08
C LYS A 14 11.20 -0.11 -12.32
N SER A 15 10.32 -0.69 -13.12
CA SER A 15 8.98 -0.13 -13.36
C SER A 15 8.11 -0.16 -12.10
N VAL A 16 8.45 -1.03 -11.14
CA VAL A 16 7.75 -1.21 -9.86
C VAL A 16 8.47 -0.48 -8.72
N THR A 17 9.81 -0.41 -8.74
CA THR A 17 10.58 0.30 -7.69
C THR A 17 10.34 1.80 -7.71
N ASP A 18 10.22 2.39 -8.91
CA ASP A 18 10.06 3.83 -9.11
C ASP A 18 8.58 4.24 -9.27
N PHE A 19 7.68 3.26 -9.10
CA PHE A 19 6.24 3.47 -9.21
C PHE A 19 5.73 4.40 -8.10
N SER A 20 4.80 5.27 -8.47
CA SER A 20 3.96 5.96 -7.52
C SER A 20 2.51 5.92 -7.97
N GLY A 21 1.63 5.62 -7.02
CA GLY A 21 0.21 5.47 -7.25
C GLY A 21 -0.35 4.29 -6.46
N THR A 22 -1.40 3.68 -7.00
CA THR A 22 -2.15 2.61 -6.33
C THR A 22 -1.94 1.27 -7.03
N VAL A 23 -1.60 0.23 -6.25
CA VAL A 23 -1.58 -1.17 -6.72
C VAL A 23 -2.66 -1.96 -5.98
N ARG A 24 -3.44 -2.74 -6.73
CA ARG A 24 -4.48 -3.63 -6.17
C ARG A 24 -3.96 -5.07 -6.06
N TYR A 25 -4.05 -5.61 -4.86
CA TYR A 25 -3.81 -7.00 -4.52
C TYR A 25 -5.14 -7.73 -4.40
N ARG A 26 -5.16 -9.01 -4.78
CA ARG A 26 -6.36 -9.86 -4.73
C ARG A 26 -5.99 -11.27 -4.27
N ALA A 27 -6.68 -11.77 -3.25
CA ALA A 27 -6.51 -13.13 -2.75
C ALA A 27 -7.84 -13.72 -2.27
N SER A 28 -8.02 -15.03 -2.43
CA SER A 28 -9.13 -15.77 -1.81
C SER A 28 -8.64 -16.55 -0.59
N THR A 29 -9.46 -16.64 0.45
CA THR A 29 -9.20 -17.50 1.62
C THR A 29 -10.48 -18.15 2.12
N VAL A 30 -10.38 -19.31 2.77
CA VAL A 30 -11.53 -20.04 3.32
C VAL A 30 -11.65 -19.78 4.81
N VAL A 31 -12.83 -19.31 5.25
CA VAL A 31 -13.17 -19.08 6.65
C VAL A 31 -14.11 -20.21 7.13
N PRO A 32 -13.71 -21.01 8.13
CA PRO A 32 -14.42 -22.24 8.47
C PRO A 32 -15.75 -22.01 9.19
N VAL A 33 -15.83 -21.02 10.10
CA VAL A 33 -17.04 -20.67 10.87
C VAL A 33 -17.05 -19.16 11.12
N VAL A 34 -18.21 -18.52 10.95
CA VAL A 34 -18.38 -17.07 11.17
C VAL A 34 -19.29 -16.75 12.35
N ALA A 35 -20.23 -17.63 12.72
CA ALA A 35 -21.23 -17.34 13.75
C ALA A 35 -20.60 -17.00 15.11
N GLY A 36 -20.85 -15.78 15.61
CA GLY A 36 -20.38 -15.28 16.91
C GLY A 36 -18.87 -15.04 17.02
N SER A 37 -18.09 -15.24 15.95
CA SER A 37 -16.64 -15.08 15.94
C SER A 37 -16.26 -13.71 15.40
N ARG A 38 -15.50 -12.93 16.16
CA ARG A 38 -14.93 -11.66 15.67
C ARG A 38 -13.65 -11.97 14.89
N TRP A 39 -13.41 -11.24 13.80
CA TRP A 39 -12.26 -11.45 12.92
C TRP A 39 -11.54 -10.14 12.63
N ARG A 40 -10.20 -10.20 12.65
CA ARG A 40 -9.32 -9.08 12.33
C ARG A 40 -8.47 -9.40 11.12
N LEU A 41 -8.39 -8.45 10.21
CA LEU A 41 -7.38 -8.41 9.16
C LEU A 41 -6.21 -7.54 9.64
N ASP A 42 -5.03 -8.14 9.74
CA ASP A 42 -3.75 -7.45 9.96
C ASP A 42 -3.02 -7.37 8.61
N LEU A 43 -2.73 -6.17 8.13
CA LEU A 43 -2.05 -5.95 6.86
C LEU A 43 -0.52 -5.98 6.99
N GLY A 44 0.00 -6.01 8.22
CA GLY A 44 1.44 -5.94 8.48
C GLY A 44 2.05 -4.63 7.98
N GLY A 45 3.13 -4.73 7.21
CA GLY A 45 3.82 -3.57 6.61
C GLY A 45 3.03 -2.97 5.45
N VAL A 46 2.52 -1.75 5.62
CA VAL A 46 1.90 -0.93 4.56
C VAL A 46 2.68 0.37 4.40
N ARG A 47 2.97 0.73 3.15
CA ARG A 47 3.60 1.99 2.75
C ARG A 47 2.81 2.60 1.59
N GLU A 48 1.88 3.53 1.80
CA GLU A 48 1.53 4.21 3.07
C GLU A 48 0.09 3.99 3.53
N THR A 49 -0.85 3.86 2.59
CA THR A 49 -2.27 3.67 2.92
C THR A 49 -2.83 2.46 2.20
N ALA A 50 -3.80 1.79 2.81
CA ALA A 50 -4.46 0.62 2.25
C ALA A 50 -5.98 0.76 2.33
N ARG A 51 -6.66 0.72 1.18
CA ARG A 51 -8.12 0.55 1.12
C ARG A 51 -8.44 -0.92 0.96
N VAL A 52 -9.30 -1.45 1.82
CA VAL A 52 -9.60 -2.88 1.89
C VAL A 52 -11.04 -3.12 1.46
N PHE A 53 -11.24 -4.18 0.68
CA PHE A 53 -12.53 -4.71 0.30
C PHE A 53 -12.60 -6.20 0.61
N ILE A 54 -13.75 -6.63 1.14
CA ILE A 54 -14.04 -8.03 1.43
C ILE A 54 -15.30 -8.40 0.68
N ASN A 55 -15.25 -9.42 -0.17
CA ASN A 55 -16.35 -9.86 -1.01
C ASN A 55 -16.96 -8.69 -1.84
N GLY A 56 -16.12 -7.79 -2.34
CA GLY A 56 -16.52 -6.59 -3.09
C GLY A 56 -17.08 -5.44 -2.25
N LYS A 57 -17.24 -5.62 -0.93
CA LYS A 57 -17.74 -4.58 -0.01
C LYS A 57 -16.58 -3.82 0.65
N PRO A 58 -16.66 -2.49 0.79
CA PRO A 58 -15.60 -1.72 1.45
C PRO A 58 -15.52 -2.07 2.94
N ALA A 59 -14.32 -2.46 3.40
CA ALA A 59 -14.01 -2.71 4.81
C ALA A 59 -13.43 -1.48 5.52
N GLY A 60 -12.87 -0.54 4.76
CA GLY A 60 -12.34 0.72 5.26
C GLY A 60 -11.00 1.09 4.65
N VAL A 61 -10.40 2.13 5.20
CA VAL A 61 -9.06 2.63 4.82
C VAL A 61 -8.16 2.61 6.05
N SER A 62 -7.05 1.89 5.97
CA SER A 62 -5.99 1.92 6.96
C SER A 62 -4.94 2.95 6.53
N TRP A 63 -4.85 4.05 7.28
CA TRP A 63 -3.96 5.17 6.99
C TRP A 63 -2.89 5.40 8.06
N SER A 64 -3.01 4.74 9.22
CA SER A 64 -2.03 4.82 10.30
C SER A 64 -1.73 3.43 10.88
N PRO A 65 -0.50 3.23 11.37
CA PRO A 65 -0.14 2.01 12.09
C PRO A 65 -0.77 1.98 13.49
N PRO A 66 -1.07 0.79 14.04
CA PRO A 66 -0.96 -0.51 13.37
C PRO A 66 -2.05 -0.71 12.31
N HIS A 67 -1.68 -1.29 11.16
CA HIS A 67 -2.57 -1.48 10.01
C HIS A 67 -3.52 -2.67 10.19
N ARG A 68 -4.47 -2.52 11.12
CA ARG A 68 -5.40 -3.56 11.54
C ARG A 68 -6.83 -3.06 11.44
N MET A 69 -7.75 -3.94 11.04
CA MET A 69 -9.18 -3.63 11.03
C MET A 69 -10.00 -4.88 11.34
N GLU A 70 -11.11 -4.69 12.06
CA GLU A 70 -12.10 -5.74 12.25
C GLU A 70 -12.95 -5.86 10.97
N VAL A 71 -13.14 -7.09 10.48
CA VAL A 71 -13.85 -7.39 9.22
C VAL A 71 -14.97 -8.41 9.39
N SER A 72 -15.35 -8.70 10.64
CA SER A 72 -16.34 -9.73 11.03
C SER A 72 -17.61 -9.70 10.17
N GLU A 73 -18.22 -8.53 10.03
CA GLU A 73 -19.52 -8.33 9.35
C GLU A 73 -19.46 -8.51 7.83
N LEU A 74 -18.26 -8.61 7.25
CA LEU A 74 -18.05 -8.70 5.80
C LEU A 74 -17.68 -10.12 5.36
N LEU A 75 -17.31 -10.98 6.30
CA LEU A 75 -16.94 -12.36 6.04
C LEU A 75 -18.17 -13.25 5.95
N LYS A 76 -18.06 -14.30 5.14
CA LYS A 76 -19.02 -15.41 5.05
C LYS A 76 -18.32 -16.73 5.33
N GLN A 77 -19.09 -17.74 5.73
CA GLN A 77 -18.56 -19.10 5.82
C GLN A 77 -18.14 -19.58 4.43
N GLY A 78 -16.98 -20.24 4.35
CA GLY A 78 -16.40 -20.69 3.08
C GLY A 78 -15.45 -19.66 2.46
N GLU A 79 -15.42 -19.60 1.13
CA GLU A 79 -14.49 -18.74 0.40
C GLU A 79 -14.83 -17.24 0.55
N ASN A 80 -13.82 -16.43 0.84
CA ASN A 80 -13.90 -14.98 0.91
C ASN A 80 -12.86 -14.36 0.00
N LEU A 81 -13.29 -13.38 -0.80
CA LEU A 81 -12.39 -12.58 -1.61
C LEU A 81 -11.89 -11.38 -0.80
N ILE A 82 -10.58 -11.18 -0.75
CA ILE A 82 -9.91 -10.04 -0.13
C ILE A 82 -9.22 -9.25 -1.24
N GLU A 83 -9.55 -7.97 -1.33
CA GLU A 83 -8.88 -7.01 -2.21
C GLU A 83 -8.29 -5.87 -1.38
N ILE A 84 -7.04 -5.51 -1.67
CA ILE A 84 -6.30 -4.47 -0.95
C ILE A 84 -5.69 -3.53 -1.99
N GLU A 85 -6.10 -2.27 -1.96
CA GLU A 85 -5.50 -1.20 -2.77
C GLU A 85 -4.49 -0.45 -1.91
N VAL A 86 -3.20 -0.61 -2.20
CA VAL A 86 -2.13 0.10 -1.49
C VAL A 86 -1.66 1.28 -2.31
N THR A 87 -1.56 2.45 -1.68
CA THR A 87 -1.08 3.70 -2.29
C THR A 87 0.15 4.22 -1.54
N ASN A 88 1.25 4.47 -2.25
CA ASN A 88 2.49 5.01 -1.70
C ASN A 88 2.64 6.53 -1.91
N LEU A 89 3.78 7.08 -1.51
CA LEU A 89 4.16 8.47 -1.78
C LEU A 89 4.75 8.65 -3.19
N ALA A 90 4.74 9.89 -3.66
CA ALA A 90 5.39 10.29 -4.92
C ALA A 90 6.92 10.34 -4.84
N ALA A 91 7.53 10.16 -3.67
CA ALA A 91 8.96 10.37 -3.44
C ALA A 91 9.87 9.57 -4.39
N ASN A 92 9.63 8.26 -4.54
CA ASN A 92 10.43 7.41 -5.44
C ASN A 92 10.30 7.85 -6.90
N ARG A 93 9.07 8.20 -7.32
CA ARG A 93 8.81 8.66 -8.69
C ARG A 93 9.45 10.02 -8.97
N ILE A 94 9.36 10.95 -8.04
CA ILE A 94 9.99 12.28 -8.14
C ILE A 94 11.52 12.15 -8.21
N ALA A 95 12.11 11.29 -7.37
CA ALA A 95 13.54 11.02 -7.40
C ALA A 95 13.98 10.41 -8.75
N ASP A 96 13.25 9.43 -9.29
CA ASP A 96 13.52 8.88 -10.63
C ASP A 96 13.44 9.96 -11.73
N LEU A 97 12.40 10.79 -11.71
CA LEU A 97 12.22 11.85 -12.70
C LEU A 97 13.39 12.86 -12.68
N ASP A 98 13.86 13.25 -11.50
CA ASP A 98 15.02 14.14 -11.35
C ASP A 98 16.32 13.45 -11.79
N ARG A 99 16.56 12.18 -11.41
CA ARG A 99 17.75 11.41 -11.86
C ARG A 99 17.81 11.27 -13.39
N ARG A 100 16.66 11.17 -14.05
CA ARG A 100 16.57 11.07 -15.52
C ARG A 100 16.53 12.43 -16.23
N GLY A 101 16.55 13.54 -15.48
CA GLY A 101 16.46 14.88 -16.05
C GLY A 101 15.13 15.18 -16.75
N VAL A 102 14.04 14.51 -16.37
CA VAL A 102 12.73 14.74 -16.98
C VAL A 102 12.19 16.10 -16.55
N SER A 103 11.72 16.92 -17.50
CA SER A 103 11.08 18.20 -17.18
C SER A 103 9.64 18.01 -16.69
N TRP A 104 9.48 17.64 -15.41
CA TRP A 104 8.20 17.40 -14.74
C TRP A 104 7.71 18.59 -13.89
N LYS A 105 8.60 19.54 -13.57
CA LYS A 105 8.32 20.72 -12.73
C LYS A 105 7.60 21.83 -13.52
N ARG A 106 6.45 21.51 -14.12
CA ARG A 106 5.67 22.43 -14.97
C ARG A 106 4.53 23.06 -14.15
N PHE A 107 4.88 24.06 -13.34
CA PHE A 107 3.94 24.76 -12.48
C PHE A 107 3.82 26.23 -12.92
N HIS A 108 2.59 26.74 -13.03
CA HIS A 108 2.33 28.17 -13.21
C HIS A 108 2.49 28.86 -11.84
N GLU A 109 3.57 29.64 -11.68
CA GLU A 109 3.87 30.53 -10.54
C GLU A 109 4.25 29.96 -9.16
N ILE A 110 5.27 29.10 -9.00
CA ILE A 110 5.98 29.08 -7.70
C ILE A 110 7.49 28.91 -7.83
N ASN A 111 8.21 29.62 -6.94
CA ASN A 111 9.56 29.29 -6.53
C ASN A 111 9.58 27.85 -5.97
N PHE A 112 9.64 26.83 -6.84
CA PHE A 112 9.77 25.43 -6.40
C PHE A 112 11.21 25.20 -5.93
N VAL A 113 11.44 25.57 -4.68
CA VAL A 113 12.73 25.51 -4.02
C VAL A 113 12.73 24.41 -2.96
N GLY A 114 13.89 23.82 -2.73
CA GLY A 114 14.09 22.90 -1.61
C GLY A 114 14.07 23.61 -0.27
N ARG A 115 14.24 22.84 0.81
CA ARG A 115 14.24 23.34 2.21
C ARG A 115 15.27 24.46 2.47
N SER A 116 16.35 24.51 1.68
CA SER A 116 17.40 25.54 1.75
C SER A 116 17.17 26.74 0.81
N TYR A 117 15.98 26.88 0.24
CA TYR A 117 15.64 27.92 -0.76
C TYR A 117 16.51 27.89 -2.03
N LYS A 118 17.11 26.74 -2.34
CA LYS A 118 17.83 26.46 -3.60
C LYS A 118 16.91 25.74 -4.60
N PRO A 119 17.25 25.71 -5.91
CA PRO A 119 16.50 24.90 -6.88
C PRO A 119 16.27 23.48 -6.36
N PHE A 120 15.02 23.04 -6.37
CA PHE A 120 14.68 21.71 -5.85
C PHE A 120 15.30 20.62 -6.72
N ASP A 121 15.95 19.66 -6.09
CA ASP A 121 16.46 18.43 -6.70
C ASP A 121 16.29 17.25 -5.72
N ALA A 122 15.55 16.23 -6.17
CA ALA A 122 15.34 14.99 -5.45
C ALA A 122 16.21 13.84 -5.98
N GLY A 123 17.12 14.09 -6.93
CA GLY A 123 17.93 13.04 -7.55
C GLY A 123 18.77 12.24 -6.56
N SER A 124 19.17 12.87 -5.45
CA SER A 124 19.93 12.27 -4.35
C SER A 124 19.08 11.56 -3.29
N TRP A 125 17.74 11.64 -3.34
CA TRP A 125 16.89 10.98 -2.36
C TRP A 125 17.06 9.46 -2.45
N PRO A 126 17.17 8.74 -1.32
CA PRO A 126 17.18 7.29 -1.35
C PRO A 126 15.80 6.76 -1.76
N THR A 127 15.77 5.55 -2.32
CA THR A 127 14.51 4.82 -2.52
C THR A 127 13.94 4.46 -1.15
N ILE A 128 12.67 4.77 -0.93
CA ILE A 128 11.93 4.45 0.30
C ILE A 128 10.97 3.29 0.07
N ASP A 129 10.76 2.46 1.09
CA ASP A 129 9.83 1.33 1.00
C ASP A 129 8.44 1.76 0.51
N SER A 130 7.83 0.94 -0.34
CA SER A 130 6.51 1.21 -0.91
C SER A 130 5.71 -0.08 -1.08
N GLY A 131 4.40 0.01 -0.86
CA GLY A 131 3.49 -1.10 -1.10
C GLY A 131 3.17 -1.94 0.13
N LEU A 132 2.84 -3.22 -0.12
CA LEU A 132 2.42 -4.18 0.89
C LEU A 132 3.56 -5.14 1.22
N GLY A 133 4.24 -4.91 2.32
CA GLY A 133 5.30 -5.78 2.85
C GLY A 133 4.76 -6.97 3.65
N GLY A 134 3.55 -6.86 4.22
CA GLY A 134 2.94 -7.91 5.02
C GLY A 134 3.70 -8.25 6.31
N PRO A 135 3.54 -9.47 6.86
CA PRO A 135 2.59 -10.49 6.41
C PRO A 135 1.15 -10.00 6.52
N VAL A 136 0.27 -10.46 5.63
CA VAL A 136 -1.16 -10.21 5.71
C VAL A 136 -1.83 -11.40 6.38
N LEU A 137 -2.50 -11.17 7.50
CA LEU A 137 -3.06 -12.21 8.35
C LEU A 137 -4.55 -11.95 8.59
N LEU A 138 -5.37 -12.96 8.36
CA LEU A 138 -6.78 -12.98 8.78
C LEU A 138 -6.89 -13.90 10.00
N GLN A 139 -7.26 -13.34 11.16
CA GLN A 139 -7.22 -14.04 12.43
C GLN A 139 -8.51 -13.85 13.24
N PRO A 140 -8.98 -14.90 13.96
CA PRO A 140 -10.05 -14.73 14.91
C PRO A 140 -9.57 -13.89 16.10
N LEU A 141 -10.43 -12.98 16.56
CA LEU A 141 -10.28 -12.28 17.82
C LEU A 141 -10.87 -13.19 18.90
N VAL A 142 -9.99 -13.80 19.69
CA VAL A 142 -10.38 -14.57 20.89
C VAL A 142 -10.99 -13.60 21.90
N LYS A 143 -12.10 -13.99 22.54
CA LYS A 143 -12.68 -13.27 23.68
C LYS A 143 -11.79 -13.38 24.91
#